data_AF-A0A653DWD0-F1
#
_entry.id   AF-A0A653DWD0-F1
#
_cell.length_a   1.000
_cell.length_b   1.000
_cell.length_c   1.000
_cell.angle_alpha   90.00
_cell.angle_beta   90.00
_cell.angle_gamma   90.00
#
_symmetry.space_group_name_H-M   'P 1'
#
loop_
_entity.id
_entity.type
_entity.pdbx_description
1 polymer ?
#
loop_
_entity_poly.entity_id
_entity_poly.type
_entity_poly.pdbx_seq_one_letter_code
_entity_poly.pdbx_strand_id
1 'polypeptide(L)'
;MAIGDIIGVSKSSASKIVKKVSLALAKLSPRFIKMPRTEEEILKEKQAFYERARLPRIIGSIDCTHVKIQSPGGARAEMFRNRKGYFSINVQTVCINIVENNGYCKLVGQALHMTNCI
;
A
#
# COMPACT_ATOMS: atom_id res chain seq x y z
N MET A 1 -11.09 24.15 -2.48
CA MET A 1 -12.39 23.46 -2.60
C MET A 1 -12.18 21.97 -2.41
N ALA A 2 -12.79 21.38 -1.38
CA ALA A 2 -12.74 19.92 -1.21
C ALA A 2 -13.95 19.30 -1.94
N ILE A 3 -13.80 18.07 -2.43
CA ILE A 3 -14.89 17.35 -3.12
C ILE A 3 -16.18 17.33 -2.28
N GLY A 4 -16.09 17.23 -0.95
CA GLY A 4 -17.25 17.23 -0.05
C GLY A 4 -18.10 18.51 -0.10
N ASP A 5 -17.51 19.66 -0.45
CA ASP A 5 -18.24 20.93 -0.56
C ASP A 5 -19.15 20.95 -1.81
N ILE A 6 -18.83 20.14 -2.83
CA ILE A 6 -19.58 20.04 -4.09
C ILE A 6 -20.77 19.08 -3.97
N ILE A 7 -20.70 18.12 -3.04
CA ILE A 7 -21.72 17.06 -2.86
C ILE A 7 -22.57 17.24 -1.58
N GLY A 8 -22.38 18.33 -0.84
CA GLY A 8 -23.11 18.58 0.41
C GLY A 8 -22.76 17.61 1.55
N VAL A 9 -21.58 16.99 1.52
CA VAL A 9 -21.14 16.03 2.54
C VAL A 9 -20.15 16.68 3.49
N SER A 10 -20.48 16.72 4.77
CA SER A 10 -19.56 17.22 5.80
C SER A 10 -18.27 16.40 5.87
N LYS A 11 -17.16 17.05 6.23
CA LYS A 11 -15.85 16.38 6.42
C LYS A 11 -15.95 15.16 7.35
N SER A 12 -16.79 15.24 8.39
CA SER A 12 -17.00 14.16 9.35
C SER A 12 -17.74 12.96 8.74
N SER A 13 -18.77 13.20 7.92
CA SER A 13 -19.48 12.14 7.21
C SER A 13 -18.59 11.46 6.17
N ALA A 14 -17.85 12.24 5.38
CA ALA A 14 -16.88 11.71 4.42
C ALA A 14 -15.82 10.84 5.11
N SER A 15 -15.24 11.30 6.22
CA SER A 15 -14.25 10.54 7.00
C SER A 15 -14.83 9.21 7.51
N LYS A 16 -16.07 9.21 8.03
CA LYS A 16 -16.75 7.99 8.49
C LYS A 16 -16.97 6.99 7.35
N ILE A 17 -17.40 7.47 6.17
CA ILE A 17 -17.63 6.62 4.99
C ILE A 17 -16.32 6.00 4.51
N VAL A 18 -15.27 6.82 4.35
CA VAL A 18 -13.93 6.33 3.95
C VAL A 18 -13.47 5.26 4.93
N LYS A 19 -13.55 5.51 6.24
CA LYS A 19 -13.18 4.52 7.27
C LYS A 19 -13.98 3.22 7.12
N LYS A 20 -15.30 3.30 6.91
CA LYS A 20 -16.17 2.12 6.78
C LYS A 20 -15.81 1.29 5.55
N VAL A 21 -15.63 1.94 4.39
CA VAL A 21 -15.26 1.28 3.13
C VAL A 21 -13.86 0.67 3.23
N SER A 22 -12.87 1.42 3.74
CA SER A 22 -11.52 0.91 3.94
C SER A 22 -11.48 -0.31 4.84
N LEU A 23 -12.27 -0.34 5.93
CA LEU A 23 -12.37 -1.51 6.82
C LEU A 23 -13.03 -2.70 6.13
N ALA A 24 -14.06 -2.48 5.30
CA ALA A 24 -14.70 -3.55 4.54
C ALA A 24 -13.72 -4.16 3.52
N LEU A 25 -12.96 -3.33 2.80
CA LEU A 25 -11.91 -3.78 1.90
C LEU A 25 -10.78 -4.52 2.63
N ALA A 26 -10.37 -4.01 3.79
CA ALA A 26 -9.36 -4.67 4.63
C ALA A 26 -9.80 -6.06 5.09
N LYS A 27 -11.10 -6.28 5.37
CA LYS A 27 -11.62 -7.62 5.68
C LYS A 27 -11.54 -8.59 4.50
N LEU A 28 -11.63 -8.07 3.27
CA LEU A 28 -11.45 -8.87 2.05
C LEU A 28 -9.98 -9.11 1.72
N SER A 29 -9.03 -8.42 2.39
CA SER A 29 -7.60 -8.53 2.11
C SER A 29 -7.09 -9.97 2.06
N PRO A 30 -7.41 -10.91 2.97
CA PRO A 30 -6.84 -12.26 2.94
C PRO A 30 -7.32 -13.09 1.74
N ARG A 31 -8.42 -12.69 1.11
CA ARG A 31 -8.97 -13.36 -0.08
C ARG A 31 -8.19 -12.99 -1.34
N PHE A 32 -7.75 -11.75 -1.45
CA PHE A 32 -7.10 -11.21 -2.65
C PHE A 32 -5.58 -11.15 -2.50
N ILE A 33 -5.11 -10.71 -1.34
CA ILE A 33 -3.69 -10.60 -1.00
C ILE A 33 -3.21 -11.95 -0.46
N LYS A 34 -2.57 -12.74 -1.33
CA LYS A 34 -2.01 -14.04 -0.96
C LYS A 34 -0.56 -14.12 -1.36
N MET A 35 0.33 -14.19 -0.38
CA MET A 35 1.72 -14.57 -0.61
C MET A 35 1.80 -16.05 -0.98
N PRO A 36 2.68 -16.44 -1.91
CA PRO A 36 2.90 -17.85 -2.23
C PRO A 36 3.40 -18.57 -0.97
N ARG A 37 2.78 -19.70 -0.63
CA ARG A 37 3.09 -20.46 0.59
C ARG A 37 3.72 -21.81 0.29
N THR A 38 3.37 -22.41 -0.85
CA THR A 38 3.93 -23.70 -1.25
C THR A 38 5.18 -23.50 -2.09
N GLU A 39 6.07 -24.50 -2.11
CA GLU A 39 7.27 -24.45 -2.94
C GLU A 39 6.93 -24.33 -4.44
N GLU A 40 5.85 -24.96 -4.88
CA GLU A 40 5.35 -24.87 -6.26
C GLU A 40 4.91 -23.44 -6.62
N GLU A 41 4.16 -22.77 -5.74
CA GLU A 41 3.75 -21.37 -5.93
C GLU A 41 4.97 -20.45 -5.94
N ILE A 42 5.92 -20.66 -5.02
CA ILE A 42 7.15 -19.89 -4.94
C ILE A 42 7.99 -20.06 -6.22
N LEU A 43 8.12 -21.29 -6.72
CA LEU A 43 8.88 -21.58 -7.94
C LEU A 43 8.21 -20.93 -9.16
N LYS A 44 6.88 -21.01 -9.24
CA LYS A 44 6.09 -20.36 -10.29
C LYS A 44 6.30 -18.84 -10.30
N GLU A 45 6.21 -18.19 -9.15
CA GLU A 45 6.41 -16.73 -9.07
C GLU A 45 7.86 -16.35 -9.36
N LYS A 46 8.85 -17.11 -8.89
CA LYS A 46 10.26 -16.91 -9.25
C LYS A 46 10.49 -16.95 -10.76
N GLN A 47 9.90 -17.93 -11.43
CA GLN A 47 10.01 -18.08 -12.87
C GLN A 47 9.34 -16.91 -13.59
N ALA A 48 8.13 -16.51 -13.18
CA ALA A 48 7.43 -15.38 -13.77
C ALA A 48 8.17 -14.05 -13.61
N PHE A 49 8.78 -13.79 -12.44
CA PHE A 49 9.63 -12.63 -12.21
C PHE A 49 10.90 -12.66 -13.06
N TYR A 50 11.53 -13.82 -13.19
CA TYR A 50 12.72 -13.97 -14.02
C TYR A 50 12.42 -13.77 -15.52
N GLU A 51 11.29 -14.26 -16.01
CA GLU A 51 10.87 -14.07 -17.40
C GLU A 51 10.62 -12.60 -17.74
N ARG A 52 9.98 -11.85 -16.84
CA ARG A 52 9.60 -10.45 -17.06
C ARG A 52 10.74 -9.47 -16.77
N ALA A 53 11.40 -9.61 -15.62
CA ALA A 53 12.37 -8.62 -15.12
C ALA A 53 13.83 -9.10 -15.18
N ARG A 54 14.09 -10.36 -15.57
CA ARG A 54 15.42 -11.00 -15.53
C ARG A 54 16.07 -10.99 -14.14
N LEU A 55 15.25 -10.88 -13.10
CA LEU A 55 15.71 -10.88 -11.71
C LEU A 55 15.53 -12.28 -11.11
N PRO A 56 16.63 -13.02 -10.85
CA PRO A 56 16.54 -14.36 -10.29
C PRO A 56 16.13 -14.31 -8.81
N ARG A 57 15.38 -15.32 -8.36
CA ARG A 57 15.02 -15.56 -6.95
C ARG A 57 14.06 -14.53 -6.33
N ILE A 58 13.46 -13.63 -7.12
CA ILE A 58 12.43 -12.69 -6.64
C ILE A 58 11.05 -13.33 -6.75
N ILE A 59 10.24 -13.22 -5.68
CA ILE A 59 8.84 -13.70 -5.63
C ILE A 59 7.82 -12.55 -5.55
N GLY A 60 8.32 -11.32 -5.44
CA GLY A 60 7.49 -10.15 -5.19
C GLY A 60 8.33 -8.90 -4.98
N SER A 61 7.68 -7.75 -5.08
CA SER A 61 8.25 -6.44 -4.76
C SER A 61 7.43 -5.77 -3.66
N ILE A 62 8.08 -4.99 -2.81
CA ILE A 62 7.44 -4.18 -1.78
C ILE A 62 7.78 -2.73 -2.08
N ASP A 63 6.76 -1.89 -2.18
CA ASP A 63 6.90 -0.45 -2.32
C ASP A 63 6.34 0.27 -1.09
N CYS A 64 6.90 1.45 -0.77
CA CYS A 64 6.57 2.22 0.42
C CYS A 64 6.28 3.67 0.03
N THR A 65 5.08 4.15 0.33
CA THR A 65 4.68 5.54 0.09
C THR A 65 4.45 6.27 1.41
N HIS A 66 5.14 7.40 1.59
CA HIS A 66 4.91 8.29 2.74
C HIS A 66 3.73 9.24 2.48
N VAL A 67 2.61 8.99 3.16
CA VAL A 67 1.45 9.89 3.14
C VAL A 67 1.64 10.98 4.17
N LYS A 68 1.75 12.24 3.72
CA LYS A 68 1.95 13.39 4.60
C LYS A 68 0.74 13.56 5.54
N ILE A 69 1.02 13.77 6.83
CA ILE A 69 0.02 14.04 7.86
C ILE A 69 0.34 15.36 8.58
N GLN A 70 -0.65 15.90 9.27
CA GLN A 70 -0.39 16.91 10.29
C GLN A 70 0.31 16.24 11.49
N SER A 71 1.09 17.01 12.25
CA SER A 71 1.71 16.49 13.46
C SER A 71 0.65 15.88 14.37
N PRO A 72 0.75 14.59 14.74
CA PRO A 72 -0.22 13.97 15.63
C PRO A 72 -0.12 14.51 17.07
N GLY A 73 0.94 15.27 17.39
CA GLY A 73 1.17 15.85 18.71
C GLY A 73 1.55 14.82 19.78
N GLY A 74 1.91 15.32 20.96
CA GLY A 74 2.28 14.49 22.11
C GLY A 74 3.66 13.84 22.02
N ALA A 75 4.02 13.04 23.03
CA ALA A 75 5.35 12.43 23.18
C ALA A 75 5.72 11.45 22.03
N ARG A 76 4.73 11.03 21.25
CA ARG A 76 4.87 10.04 20.17
C ARG A 76 4.96 10.67 18.77
N ALA A 77 4.93 12.00 18.65
CA ALA A 77 4.88 12.69 17.37
C ALA A 77 6.11 12.43 16.48
N GLU A 78 7.30 12.32 17.09
CA GLU A 78 8.56 12.11 16.36
C GLU A 78 8.61 10.75 15.65
N MET A 79 7.85 9.73 16.08
CA MET A 79 7.72 8.46 15.34
C MET A 79 7.01 8.59 14.00
N PHE A 80 6.41 9.74 13.72
CA PHE A 80 5.79 10.02 12.43
C PHE A 80 6.66 10.94 11.57
N ARG A 81 7.78 11.45 12.09
CA ARG A 81 8.70 12.29 11.33
C ARG A 81 9.53 11.41 10.41
N ASN A 82 9.48 11.67 9.11
CA ASN A 82 10.32 10.98 8.15
C ASN A 82 11.70 11.62 8.02
N ARG A 83 12.59 10.94 7.28
CA ARG A 83 13.94 11.44 6.93
C ARG A 83 13.94 12.79 6.20
N LYS A 84 12.85 13.15 5.52
CA LYS A 84 12.67 14.43 4.82
C LYS A 84 12.18 15.55 5.76
N GLY A 85 12.07 15.29 7.06
CA GLY A 85 11.75 16.28 8.08
C GLY A 85 10.26 16.61 8.25
N TYR A 86 9.36 15.92 7.54
CA TYR A 86 7.90 16.12 7.66
C TYR A 86 7.19 14.92 8.28
N PHE A 87 6.01 15.14 8.86
CA PHE A 87 5.21 14.08 9.44
C PHE A 87 4.48 13.29 8.36
N SER A 88 4.59 11.97 8.39
CA SER A 88 3.90 11.07 7.46
C SER A 88 3.56 9.72 8.10
N ILE A 89 2.68 8.97 7.45
CA ILE A 89 2.45 7.54 7.70
C ILE A 89 3.07 6.77 6.54
N ASN A 90 3.81 5.71 6.84
CA ASN A 90 4.34 4.84 5.80
C ASN A 90 3.26 3.85 5.37
N VAL A 91 2.93 3.84 4.09
CA VAL A 91 1.98 2.90 3.49
C VAL A 91 2.76 1.93 2.61
N GLN A 92 2.79 0.66 2.99
CA GLN A 92 3.49 -0.38 2.25
C GLN A 92 2.53 -1.13 1.34
N THR A 93 2.94 -1.38 0.10
CA THR A 93 2.23 -2.20 -0.88
C THR A 93 3.08 -3.37 -1.33
N VAL A 94 2.44 -4.53 -1.52
CA VAL A 94 3.11 -5.75 -1.99
C VAL A 94 2.61 -6.10 -3.38
N CYS A 95 3.52 -6.39 -4.29
CA CYS A 95 3.23 -6.86 -5.64
C CYS A 95 3.81 -8.25 -5.84
N ILE A 96 2.94 -9.21 -6.10
CA ILE A 96 3.32 -10.61 -6.33
C ILE A 96 3.30 -10.91 -7.83
N ASN A 97 2.72 -10.02 -8.63
CA ASN A 97 2.66 -10.14 -10.08
C ASN A 97 3.08 -8.82 -10.74
N ILE A 98 4.02 -8.89 -11.68
CA ILE A 98 4.37 -7.75 -12.55
C ILE A 98 3.38 -7.75 -13.71
N VAL A 99 2.53 -6.72 -13.83
CA VAL A 99 1.74 -6.51 -15.05
C VAL A 99 2.47 -5.48 -15.91
N GLU A 100 2.95 -5.90 -17.09
CA GLU A 100 3.41 -4.95 -18.09
C GLU A 100 2.21 -4.29 -18.76
N ASN A 101 2.18 -2.95 -18.73
CA ASN A 101 1.26 -2.15 -19.53
C ASN A 101 2.06 -1.03 -20.18
N ASN A 102 2.09 -0.99 -21.51
CA ASN A 102 2.77 0.05 -22.30
C ASN A 102 4.24 0.30 -21.91
N GLY A 103 5.04 -0.76 -21.69
CA GLY A 103 6.47 -0.64 -21.42
C GLY A 103 6.84 -0.11 -20.03
N TYR A 104 5.86 0.07 -19.13
CA TYR A 104 6.09 0.39 -17.73
C TYR A 104 5.68 -0.79 -16.85
N CYS A 105 6.61 -1.23 -15.99
CA CYS A 105 6.29 -2.14 -14.89
C CYS A 105 5.36 -1.41 -13.91
N LYS A 106 4.05 -1.65 -13.99
CA LYS A 106 3.12 -1.16 -12.98
C LYS A 106 3.05 -2.17 -11.84
N LEU A 107 3.50 -1.72 -10.67
CA LEU A 107 3.27 -2.36 -9.39
C LEU A 107 1.78 -2.24 -9.06
N VAL A 108 0.97 -3.22 -9.48
CA VAL A 108 -0.44 -3.31 -9.04
C VAL A 108 -0.44 -3.92 -7.65
N GLY A 109 -0.23 -3.05 -6.65
CA GLY A 109 -0.10 -3.42 -5.26
C GLY A 109 -1.37 -4.05 -4.70
N GLN A 110 -1.23 -5.26 -4.17
CA GLN A 110 -2.20 -5.87 -3.29
C GLN A 110 -1.57 -5.93 -1.90
N ALA A 111 -1.90 -4.93 -1.06
CA ALA A 111 -1.87 -4.87 0.42
C ALA A 111 -1.54 -3.46 0.87
N LEU A 112 -2.15 -3.01 1.98
CA LEU A 112 -1.74 -1.81 2.71
C LEU A 112 -1.32 -2.26 4.11
N HIS A 113 -0.03 -2.19 4.43
CA HIS A 113 0.40 -2.15 5.82
C HIS A 113 0.79 -0.72 6.17
N MET A 114 0.05 -0.11 7.11
CA MET A 114 0.34 1.24 7.58
C MET A 114 1.21 1.16 8.82
N THR A 115 2.43 1.69 8.73
CA THR A 115 3.38 1.72 9.84
C THR A 115 3.80 3.15 10.15
N ASN A 116 4.36 3.34 11.34
CA ASN A 116 5.01 4.58 11.71
C ASN A 116 6.21 4.85 10.78
N CYS A 117 6.61 6.11 10.64
CA CYS A 117 7.84 6.46 9.94
C CYS A 117 9.01 6.21 10.89
N ILE A 118 9.50 4.98 10.93
CA ILE A 118 10.76 4.61 11.61
C ILE A 118 11.89 4.64 10.59
#